data_AF-A0A2P4SPS0-F1
#
_entry.id   AF-A0A2P4SPS0-F1
#
_cell.length_a   1.000
_cell.length_b   1.000
_cell.length_c   1.000
_cell.angle_alpha   90.00
_cell.angle_beta   90.00
_cell.angle_gamma   90.00
#
_symmetry.space_group_name_H-M   'P 1'
#
loop_
_entity.id
_entity.type
_entity.pdbx_description
1 polymer ?
#
loop_
_entity_poly.entity_id
_entity_poly.type
_entity_poly.pdbx_seq_one_letter_code
_entity_poly.pdbx_strand_id
1 'polypeptide(L)'
;ASYKPLLKQVVEEICSADRPDSVDIEHMSSGLTDLLKTGFSMFMKVNRPHPGDHPLLIIFMVGGVTVSEVKMVKDLVATRKPSTQVIVLSSALLTPQGAIEQLFAADHPQLDHDI
;
A
#
# COMPACT_ATOMS: atom_id res chain seq x y z
N ALA A 1 -21.44 13.10 -2.41
CA ALA A 1 -20.11 12.63 -2.00
C ALA A 1 -19.63 11.59 -3.01
N SER A 2 -18.40 11.70 -3.53
CA SER A 2 -17.82 10.70 -4.43
C SER A 2 -16.81 9.86 -3.64
N TYR A 3 -16.91 8.53 -3.72
CA TYR A 3 -16.01 7.63 -3.01
C TYR A 3 -14.60 7.71 -3.62
N LYS A 4 -13.59 7.90 -2.76
CA LYS A 4 -12.18 7.90 -3.13
C LYS A 4 -11.55 6.64 -2.55
N PRO A 5 -11.16 5.65 -3.37
CA PRO A 5 -10.53 4.43 -2.87
C PRO A 5 -9.24 4.74 -2.11
N LEU A 6 -8.92 3.93 -1.10
CA LEU A 6 -7.71 4.08 -0.29
C LEU A 6 -6.46 4.06 -1.16
N LEU A 7 -6.40 3.14 -2.13
CA LEU A 7 -5.26 3.03 -3.04
C LEU A 7 -5.03 4.31 -3.84
N LYS A 8 -6.11 5.03 -4.19
CA LYS A 8 -6.02 6.35 -4.84
C LYS A 8 -5.41 7.39 -3.91
N GLN A 9 -5.84 7.41 -2.65
CA GLN A 9 -5.34 8.37 -1.66
C GLN A 9 -3.83 8.19 -1.46
N VAL A 10 -3.41 6.95 -1.21
CA VAL A 10 -2.00 6.60 -0.98
C VAL A 10 -1.13 6.96 -2.18
N VAL A 11 -1.54 6.56 -3.40
CA VAL A 11 -0.72 6.84 -4.60
C VAL A 11 -0.72 8.34 -4.92
N GLU A 12 -1.83 9.07 -4.72
CA GLU A 12 -1.84 10.52 -4.90
C GLU A 12 -0.91 11.25 -3.93
N GLU A 13 -0.83 10.79 -2.67
CA GLU A 13 0.06 11.33 -1.66
C GLU A 13 1.53 11.08 -2.05
N ILE A 14 1.88 9.84 -2.41
CA ILE A 14 3.24 9.45 -2.84
C ILE A 14 3.67 10.15 -4.15
N CYS A 15 2.71 10.38 -5.06
CA CYS A 15 2.96 11.09 -6.31
C CYS A 15 2.75 12.61 -6.20
N SER A 16 2.41 13.16 -5.04
CA SER A 16 2.20 14.59 -4.87
C SER A 16 3.52 15.37 -5.02
N ALA A 17 3.45 16.50 -5.72
CA ALA A 17 4.60 17.39 -5.89
C ALA A 17 4.90 18.21 -4.63
N ASP A 18 3.87 18.42 -3.80
CA ASP A 18 3.91 19.21 -2.56
C ASP A 18 4.62 18.48 -1.41
N ARG A 19 4.92 17.18 -1.60
CA ARG A 19 5.66 16.32 -0.66
C ARG A 19 5.23 16.56 0.80
N PRO A 20 3.93 16.52 1.13
CA PRO A 20 3.49 16.70 2.50
C PRO A 20 4.14 15.61 3.35
N ASP A 21 4.58 15.95 4.55
CA ASP A 21 5.08 14.97 5.52
C ASP A 21 4.00 13.90 5.70
N SER A 22 4.24 12.69 5.20
CA SER A 22 3.32 11.56 5.27
C SER A 22 3.26 11.07 6.72
N VAL A 23 2.41 11.69 7.53
CA VAL A 23 2.28 11.38 8.98
C VAL A 23 1.91 9.90 9.19
N ASP A 24 1.19 9.31 8.23
CA ASP A 24 0.69 7.93 8.28
C ASP A 24 1.62 6.90 7.59
N ILE A 25 2.67 7.34 6.89
CA ILE A 25 3.63 6.44 6.24
C ILE A 25 4.89 6.34 7.10
N GLU A 26 4.92 5.35 7.99
CA GLU A 26 6.09 5.09 8.81
C GLU A 26 7.20 4.38 8.01
N HIS A 27 8.36 5.02 7.92
CA HIS A 27 9.54 4.41 7.32
C HIS A 27 10.16 3.40 8.30
N MET A 28 9.97 2.11 8.02
CA MET A 28 10.63 1.02 8.74
C MET A 28 11.91 0.59 8.00
N SER A 29 13.09 1.03 8.44
CA SER A 29 14.36 0.43 8.00
C SER A 29 14.70 -0.79 8.84
N SER A 30 14.09 -1.93 8.58
CA SER A 30 14.49 -3.17 9.25
C SER A 30 15.81 -3.70 8.66
N GLY A 31 16.94 -3.44 9.33
CA GLY A 31 18.23 -4.04 8.99
C GLY A 31 19.34 -3.72 9.99
N LEU A 32 20.33 -4.62 10.10
CA LEU A 32 21.52 -4.59 11.00
C LEU A 32 22.26 -3.23 11.04
N THR A 33 22.08 -2.39 10.02
CA THR A 33 22.59 -1.02 9.93
C THR A 33 21.99 -0.05 10.95
N ASP A 34 20.81 -0.33 11.50
CA ASP A 34 20.16 0.55 12.49
C ASP A 34 20.88 0.52 13.85
N LEU A 35 21.43 -0.64 14.23
CA LEU A 35 22.26 -0.81 15.43
C LEU A 35 23.63 -0.11 15.34
N LEU A 36 24.14 0.11 14.12
CA LEU A 36 25.37 0.91 13.92
C LEU A 36 25.04 2.40 13.82
N LYS A 37 23.88 2.75 13.27
CA LYS A 37 23.40 4.14 13.23
C LYS A 37 23.07 4.65 14.63
N THR A 38 22.54 3.86 15.55
CA THR A 38 22.25 4.31 16.93
C THR A 38 23.46 4.90 17.67
N GLY A 39 24.69 4.49 17.35
CA GLY A 39 25.92 5.05 17.94
C GLY A 39 26.41 6.36 17.30
N PHE A 40 26.09 6.61 16.02
CA PHE A 40 26.50 7.80 15.27
C PHE A 40 25.35 8.80 15.02
N SER A 41 24.10 8.43 15.34
CA SER A 41 22.87 9.15 14.94
C SER A 41 22.47 10.30 15.88
N MET A 42 23.24 10.62 16.92
CA MET A 42 22.90 11.77 17.79
C MET A 42 23.05 13.14 17.08
N PHE A 43 23.53 13.17 15.82
CA PHE A 43 23.88 14.42 15.12
C PHE A 43 23.39 14.55 13.66
N MET A 44 22.49 13.70 13.16
CA MET A 44 21.90 13.93 11.83
C MET A 44 20.39 13.76 11.87
N LYS A 45 19.67 14.88 11.74
CA LYS A 45 18.27 14.89 11.29
C LYS A 45 18.27 14.45 9.84
N VAL A 46 18.34 13.14 9.61
CA VAL A 46 18.32 12.53 8.28
C VAL A 46 16.88 12.60 7.79
N ASN A 47 16.60 13.41 6.76
CA ASN A 47 15.31 13.41 6.10
C ASN A 47 14.95 11.97 5.72
N ARG A 48 13.78 11.48 6.17
CA ARG A 48 13.31 10.14 5.82
C ARG A 48 13.11 10.12 4.29
N PRO A 49 13.70 9.16 3.56
CA PRO A 49 13.52 9.09 2.12
C PRO A 49 12.02 8.95 1.82
N HIS A 50 11.51 9.81 0.94
CA HIS A 50 10.10 9.77 0.58
C HIS A 50 9.89 8.57 -0.37
N PRO A 51 8.82 7.77 -0.22
CA PRO A 51 8.58 6.60 -1.09
C PRO A 51 8.55 6.96 -2.59
N GLY A 52 8.21 8.20 -2.91
CA GLY A 52 8.24 8.75 -4.27
C GLY A 52 9.62 9.19 -4.79
N ASP A 53 10.70 9.05 -4.02
CA ASP A 53 12.09 9.32 -4.44
C ASP A 53 12.72 8.14 -5.19
N HIS A 54 12.10 6.95 -5.08
CA HIS A 54 12.57 5.75 -5.75
C HIS A 54 11.85 5.51 -7.09
N PRO A 55 12.57 5.02 -8.12
CA PRO A 55 11.98 4.71 -9.42
C PRO A 55 11.09 3.46 -9.38
N LEU A 56 11.07 2.71 -8.27
CA LEU A 56 10.23 1.53 -8.07
C LEU A 56 9.41 1.70 -6.79
N LEU A 57 8.09 1.57 -6.91
CA LEU A 57 7.13 1.55 -5.81
C LEU A 57 6.45 0.17 -5.77
N ILE A 58 6.48 -0.48 -4.61
CA ILE A 58 5.80 -1.76 -4.39
C ILE A 58 4.66 -1.52 -3.40
N ILE A 59 3.44 -1.89 -3.78
CA ILE A 59 2.25 -1.79 -2.94
C ILE A 59 1.69 -3.19 -2.72
N PHE A 60 1.64 -3.65 -1.48
CA PHE A 60 1.03 -4.93 -1.11
C PHE A 60 -0.29 -4.71 -0.38
N MET A 61 -1.40 -5.12 -0.98
CA MET A 61 -2.73 -5.01 -0.39
C MET A 61 -3.17 -6.29 0.33
N VAL A 62 -3.27 -6.18 1.65
CA VAL A 62 -3.87 -7.21 2.51
C VAL A 62 -5.40 -7.05 2.46
N GLY A 63 -6.13 -8.16 2.29
CA GLY A 63 -7.58 -8.17 2.13
C GLY A 63 -8.05 -8.22 0.67
N GLY A 64 -7.15 -7.96 -0.28
CA GLY A 64 -7.41 -8.08 -1.71
C GLY A 64 -7.52 -6.74 -2.45
N VAL A 65 -7.49 -6.79 -3.78
CA VAL A 65 -7.59 -5.60 -4.64
C VAL A 65 -8.47 -5.88 -5.84
N THR A 66 -9.20 -4.87 -6.32
CA THR A 66 -9.99 -4.97 -7.55
C THR A 66 -9.21 -4.51 -8.78
N VAL A 67 -9.58 -5.01 -9.95
CA VAL A 67 -8.96 -4.59 -11.23
C VAL A 67 -9.14 -3.09 -11.50
N SER A 68 -10.28 -2.53 -11.09
CA SER A 68 -10.57 -1.10 -11.22
C SER A 68 -9.60 -0.24 -10.42
N GLU A 69 -9.21 -0.67 -9.22
CA GLU A 69 -8.21 0.02 -8.40
C GLU A 69 -6.82 -0.07 -9.02
N VAL A 70 -6.42 -1.25 -9.52
CA VAL A 70 -5.11 -1.41 -10.19
C VAL A 70 -5.03 -0.55 -11.45
N LYS A 71 -6.10 -0.51 -12.26
CA LYS A 71 -6.19 0.36 -13.44
C LYS A 71 -6.03 1.83 -13.03
N MET A 72 -6.72 2.25 -11.97
CA MET A 72 -6.65 3.62 -11.47
C MET A 72 -5.23 4.00 -11.06
N VAL A 73 -4.50 3.12 -10.36
CA VAL A 73 -3.09 3.35 -10.02
C VAL A 73 -2.25 3.54 -11.26
N LYS A 74 -2.40 2.65 -12.24
CA LYS A 74 -1.67 2.74 -13.52
C LYS A 74 -1.89 4.09 -14.20
N ASP A 75 -3.15 4.51 -14.32
CA ASP A 75 -3.52 5.75 -15.00
C ASP A 75 -3.01 6.99 -14.23
N LEU A 76 -3.02 6.92 -12.89
CA LEU A 76 -2.54 8.00 -12.03
C LEU A 76 -1.02 8.17 -12.06
N VAL A 77 -0.28 7.06 -12.01
CA VAL A 77 1.18 7.04 -12.12
C VAL A 77 1.62 7.53 -13.50
N ALA A 78 0.98 7.04 -14.57
CA ALA A 78 1.27 7.50 -15.93
C ALA A 78 1.07 9.02 -16.09
N THR A 79 0.09 9.60 -15.39
CA THR A 79 -0.19 11.04 -15.44
C THR A 79 0.75 11.87 -14.57
N ARG A 80 1.10 11.39 -13.36
CA ARG A 80 1.82 12.20 -12.36
C ARG A 80 3.32 11.92 -12.25
N LYS A 81 3.74 10.66 -12.44
CA LYS A 81 5.14 10.21 -12.31
C LYS A 81 5.43 9.07 -13.30
N PRO A 82 5.55 9.38 -14.61
CA PRO A 82 5.76 8.36 -15.63
C PRO A 82 7.12 7.64 -15.51
N SER A 83 8.08 8.22 -14.79
CA SER A 83 9.39 7.62 -14.50
C SER A 83 9.38 6.62 -13.34
N THR A 84 8.25 6.46 -12.64
CA THR A 84 8.11 5.51 -11.52
C THR A 84 7.41 4.24 -12.00
N GLN A 85 8.07 3.09 -11.82
CA GLN A 85 7.47 1.78 -11.97
C GLN A 85 6.69 1.42 -10.71
N VAL A 86 5.44 0.95 -10.85
CA VAL A 86 4.62 0.53 -9.72
C VAL A 86 4.25 -0.94 -9.86
N ILE A 87 4.51 -1.71 -8.81
CA ILE A 87 4.10 -3.11 -8.68
C ILE A 87 3.02 -3.19 -7.62
N VAL A 88 1.82 -3.64 -8.01
CA VAL A 88 0.71 -3.89 -7.07
C VAL A 88 0.59 -5.39 -6.86
N LEU A 89 0.71 -5.79 -5.60
CA LEU A 89 0.56 -7.15 -5.11
C LEU A 89 -0.67 -7.19 -4.20
N SER A 90 -1.32 -8.34 -4.11
CA SER A 90 -2.43 -8.52 -3.18
C SER A 90 -2.54 -9.97 -2.71
N SER A 91 -3.21 -10.15 -1.58
CA SER A 91 -3.60 -11.47 -1.07
C SER A 91 -4.66 -12.16 -1.94
N ALA A 92 -5.54 -11.39 -2.58
CA ALA A 92 -6.54 -11.88 -3.53
C ALA A 92 -6.86 -10.82 -4.60
N LEU A 93 -7.32 -11.27 -5.77
CA LEU A 93 -7.96 -10.41 -6.75
C LEU A 93 -9.47 -10.48 -6.56
N LEU A 94 -10.08 -9.36 -6.20
CA LEU A 94 -11.48 -9.29 -5.82
C LEU A 94 -12.37 -8.81 -6.97
N THR A 95 -13.54 -9.42 -7.06
CA THR A 95 -14.70 -8.89 -7.76
C THR A 95 -15.71 -8.39 -6.72
N PRO A 96 -16.63 -7.46 -7.06
CA PRO A 96 -17.64 -6.99 -6.12
C PRO A 96 -18.47 -8.13 -5.52
N GLN A 97 -18.79 -9.15 -6.33
CA GLN A 97 -19.48 -10.34 -5.87
C GLN A 97 -18.58 -11.20 -4.97
N GLY A 98 -17.34 -11.47 -5.37
CA GLY A 98 -16.40 -12.27 -4.59
C GLY A 98 -16.09 -11.66 -3.22
N ALA A 99 -16.04 -10.32 -3.11
CA ALA A 99 -15.86 -9.63 -1.84
C ALA A 99 -17.04 -9.87 -0.87
N ILE A 100 -18.27 -9.86 -1.38
CA ILE A 100 -19.49 -10.15 -0.60
C ILE A 100 -19.52 -11.63 -0.22
N GLU A 101 -19.23 -12.54 -1.16
CA GLU A 101 -19.18 -13.97 -0.89
C GLU A 101 -18.12 -14.30 0.16
N GLN A 102 -16.92 -13.73 0.11
CA GLN A 102 -15.92 -13.95 1.15
C GLN A 102 -16.34 -13.42 2.53
N LEU A 103 -17.17 -12.37 2.58
CA LEU A 103 -17.67 -11.81 3.82
C LEU A 103 -18.77 -12.67 4.46
N PHE A 104 -19.62 -13.32 3.66
CA PHE A 104 -20.82 -14.01 4.15
C PHE A 104 -20.80 -15.54 3.98
N ALA A 105 -19.99 -16.10 3.09
CA ALA A 105 -19.91 -17.55 2.85
C ALA A 105 -18.93 -18.26 3.80
N ALA A 106 -18.19 -17.51 4.62
CA ALA A 106 -17.33 -18.04 5.67
C ALA A 106 -18.11 -18.75 6.79
N ASP A 107 -19.43 -18.54 6.88
CA ASP A 107 -20.33 -19.15 7.86
C ASP A 107 -20.96 -20.46 7.35
N HIS A 108 -20.13 -21.40 6.89
CA HIS A 108 -20.50 -22.79 7.11
C HIS A 108 -19.84 -23.20 8.43
N PRO A 109 -20.50 -23.02 9.60
CA PRO A 109 -20.08 -23.78 10.75
C PRO A 109 -20.07 -25.23 10.29
N GLN A 110 -18.90 -25.88 10.36
CA GLN A 110 -18.87 -27.33 10.28
C GLN A 110 -19.82 -27.79 11.39
N LEU A 111 -21.01 -28.22 10.98
CA LEU A 111 -21.85 -29.06 11.81
C LEU A 111 -20.99 -30.30 12.00
N ASP A 112 -20.21 -30.30 13.09
CA ASP A 112 -19.65 -31.51 13.65
C ASP A 112 -20.84 -32.44 13.89
N HIS A 113 -21.09 -33.29 12.90
CA HIS A 113 -21.89 -34.48 13.07
C HIS A 113 -21.07 -35.45 13.92
N ASP A 114 -20.98 -35.15 15.21
CA ASP A 114 -20.63 -36.12 16.22
C ASP A 114 -21.83 -36.32 17.15
N ILE A 115 -22.26 -37.59 17.17
CA ILE A 115 -23.23 -38.28 18.06
C ILE A 115 -24.67 -38.34 17.55
#